data_AF-A0A3M1BR63-F1
#
_entry.id   AF-A0A3M1BR63-F1
#
_cell.length_a   1.000
_cell.length_b   1.000
_cell.length_c   1.000
_cell.angle_alpha   90.00
_cell.angle_beta   90.00
_cell.angle_gamma   90.00
#
_symmetry.space_group_name_H-M   'P 1'
#
loop_
_entity.id
_entity.type
_entity.pdbx_description
1 polymer ?
#
loop_
_entity_poly.entity_id
_entity_poly.type
_entity_poly.pdbx_seq_one_letter_code
_entity_poly.pdbx_strand_id
1 'polypeptide(L)'
;MSSPADFLFRETDIRPLAFFRIVFGFLGFADVLGVWIYYHLHLGYFDPEAFHFKYTWFGWVHPLPEPFMSIVFLLTMAAAAAVMLGWRYRMSTLLFALGFSYIFLMEKALYLNHGYLFTWISWIMIFLPAGRHFSLDAFRNPAMRLTAVPRWCLWIL
;
A
#
# COMPACT_ATOMS: atom_id res chain seq x y z
N MET A 1 13.65 27.41 -23.00
CA MET A 1 12.67 26.50 -22.36
C MET A 1 13.46 25.33 -21.78
N SER A 2 13.33 25.03 -20.49
CA SER A 2 13.96 23.83 -19.89
C SER A 2 13.38 22.58 -20.56
N SER A 3 14.20 21.58 -20.88
CA SER A 3 13.70 20.35 -21.48
C SER A 3 12.77 19.60 -20.50
N PRO A 4 11.86 18.72 -20.99
CA PRO A 4 11.06 17.87 -20.11
C PRO A 4 11.91 17.03 -19.14
N ALA A 5 13.09 16.60 -19.58
CA ALA A 5 14.04 15.89 -18.73
C ALA A 5 14.56 16.80 -17.60
N ASP A 6 14.98 18.03 -17.90
CA ASP A 6 15.45 18.97 -16.89
C ASP A 6 14.36 19.28 -15.86
N PHE A 7 13.09 19.34 -16.28
CA PHE A 7 11.98 19.54 -15.36
C PHE A 7 11.79 18.37 -14.40
N LEU A 8 11.80 17.13 -14.90
CA LEU A 8 11.52 15.90 -14.14
C LEU A 8 12.68 15.49 -13.22
N PHE A 9 13.92 15.73 -13.64
CA PHE A 9 15.11 15.34 -12.86
C PHE A 9 15.65 16.45 -11.95
N ARG A 10 15.07 17.64 -11.99
CA ARG A 10 15.38 18.72 -11.04
C ARG A 10 15.08 18.27 -9.61
N GLU A 11 16.02 18.52 -8.72
CA GLU A 11 15.88 18.25 -7.29
C GLU A 11 14.75 19.09 -6.67
N THR A 12 13.96 18.45 -5.81
CA THR A 12 12.88 19.07 -5.03
C THR A 12 12.86 18.47 -3.62
N ASP A 13 12.26 19.19 -2.68
CA ASP A 13 12.18 18.77 -1.27
C ASP A 13 11.47 17.41 -1.16
N ILE A 14 12.06 16.47 -0.39
CA ILE A 14 11.50 15.14 -0.14
C ILE A 14 10.32 15.16 0.85
N ARG A 15 10.15 16.22 1.66
CA ARG A 15 9.14 16.29 2.72
C ARG A 15 7.72 15.95 2.25
N PRO A 16 7.22 16.41 1.08
CA PRO A 16 5.90 16.02 0.58
C PRO A 16 5.79 14.52 0.32
N LEU A 17 6.84 13.88 -0.18
CA LEU A 17 6.87 12.42 -0.39
C LEU A 17 6.82 11.65 0.94
N ALA A 18 7.54 12.15 1.96
CA ALA A 18 7.49 11.57 3.30
C ALA A 18 6.10 11.73 3.94
N PHE A 19 5.46 12.89 3.77
CA PHE A 19 4.09 13.13 4.21
C PHE A 19 3.10 12.19 3.51
N PHE A 20 3.19 12.07 2.19
CA PHE A 20 2.37 11.16 1.40
C PHE A 20 2.48 9.72 1.92
N ARG A 21 3.71 9.23 2.21
CA ARG A 21 3.93 7.89 2.77
C ARG A 21 3.18 7.66 4.08
N ILE A 22 3.17 8.65 4.98
CA ILE A 22 2.50 8.54 6.28
C ILE A 22 0.99 8.46 6.07
N VAL A 23 0.43 9.37 5.28
CA VAL A 23 -1.00 9.41 4.98
C VAL A 23 -1.43 8.13 4.25
N PHE A 24 -0.66 7.69 3.27
CA PHE A 24 -0.90 6.44 2.55
C PHE A 24 -0.92 5.23 3.48
N GLY A 25 0.10 5.08 4.34
CA GLY A 25 0.13 3.97 5.30
C GLY A 25 -1.03 4.01 6.29
N PHE A 26 -1.42 5.20 6.77
CA PHE A 26 -2.58 5.38 7.65
C PHE A 26 -3.90 5.01 6.96
N LEU A 27 -4.15 5.55 5.77
CA LEU A 27 -5.37 5.26 5.01
C LEU A 27 -5.44 3.80 4.61
N GLY A 28 -4.31 3.19 4.21
CA GLY A 28 -4.25 1.77 3.87
C GLY A 28 -4.53 0.87 5.06
N PHE A 29 -4.04 1.24 6.24
CA PHE A 29 -4.37 0.53 7.48
C PHE A 29 -5.87 0.63 7.78
N ALA A 30 -6.44 1.84 7.73
CA ALA A 30 -7.84 2.08 8.03
C ALA A 30 -8.79 1.37 7.06
N ASP A 31 -8.45 1.34 5.77
CA ASP A 31 -9.22 0.65 4.74
C ASP A 31 -9.22 -0.87 4.98
N VAL A 32 -8.04 -1.48 5.16
CA VAL A 32 -7.91 -2.92 5.44
C VAL A 32 -8.62 -3.30 6.75
N LEU A 33 -8.51 -2.47 7.78
CA LEU A 33 -9.23 -2.67 9.04
C LEU A 33 -10.75 -2.60 8.84
N GLY A 34 -11.24 -1.64 8.06
CA GLY A 34 -12.65 -1.50 7.73
C GLY A 34 -13.21 -2.72 7.01
N VAL A 35 -12.47 -3.24 6.02
CA VAL A 35 -12.83 -4.48 5.31
C VAL A 35 -12.82 -5.66 6.27
N TRP A 36 -11.79 -5.80 7.11
CA TRP A 36 -11.70 -6.90 8.08
C TRP A 36 -12.88 -6.91 9.06
N ILE A 37 -13.25 -5.74 9.59
CA ILE A 37 -14.41 -5.55 10.47
C ILE A 37 -15.71 -5.88 9.73
N TYR A 38 -15.86 -5.43 8.48
CA TYR A 38 -17.05 -5.71 7.68
C TYR A 38 -17.28 -7.22 7.52
N TYR A 39 -16.24 -7.96 7.11
CA TYR A 39 -16.32 -9.42 6.98
C TYR A 39 -16.66 -10.12 8.30
N HIS A 40 -16.00 -9.75 9.39
CA HIS A 40 -16.24 -10.38 10.70
C HIS A 40 -17.62 -10.06 11.27
N LEU A 41 -18.08 -8.81 11.19
CA LEU A 41 -19.33 -8.38 11.83
C LEU A 41 -20.57 -8.64 10.98
N HIS A 42 -20.48 -8.58 9.65
CA HIS A 42 -21.65 -8.63 8.77
C HIS A 42 -21.78 -9.96 8.01
N LEU A 43 -20.66 -10.61 7.68
CA LEU A 43 -20.66 -11.86 6.93
C LEU A 43 -20.40 -13.10 7.81
N GLY A 44 -20.03 -12.90 9.08
CA GLY A 44 -19.89 -13.96 10.09
C GLY A 44 -18.63 -14.83 9.94
N TYR A 45 -18.12 -15.01 8.71
CA TYR A 45 -16.81 -15.61 8.41
C TYR A 45 -16.41 -15.34 6.94
N PHE A 46 -15.14 -15.60 6.62
CA PHE A 46 -14.69 -15.71 5.23
C PHE A 46 -15.01 -17.12 4.73
N ASP A 47 -16.16 -17.27 4.08
CA ASP A 47 -16.55 -18.55 3.49
C ASP A 47 -15.97 -18.73 2.10
N PRO A 48 -15.00 -19.63 1.85
CA PRO A 48 -14.53 -19.90 0.51
C PRO A 48 -15.62 -20.54 -0.39
N GLU A 49 -16.64 -21.16 0.21
CA GLU A 49 -17.73 -21.87 -0.48
C GLU A 49 -18.91 -20.95 -0.83
N ALA A 50 -18.95 -19.72 -0.28
CA ALA A 50 -19.95 -18.74 -0.63
C ALA A 50 -19.77 -18.25 -2.09
N PHE A 51 -20.87 -17.77 -2.68
CA PHE A 51 -20.80 -17.18 -4.00
C PHE A 51 -20.03 -15.85 -3.94
N HIS A 52 -18.90 -15.80 -4.63
CA HIS A 52 -18.06 -14.62 -4.76
C HIS A 52 -18.13 -14.08 -6.19
N PHE A 53 -18.34 -12.78 -6.35
CA PHE A 53 -18.23 -12.17 -7.66
C PHE A 53 -16.75 -12.06 -8.00
N LYS A 54 -16.32 -12.68 -9.10
CA LYS A 54 -14.91 -12.70 -9.51
C LYS A 54 -14.62 -11.72 -10.63
N TYR A 55 -13.37 -11.24 -10.68
CA TYR A 55 -12.85 -10.61 -11.87
C TYR A 55 -12.54 -11.67 -12.91
N THR A 56 -12.89 -11.41 -14.17
CA THR A 56 -12.79 -12.36 -15.29
C THR A 56 -11.40 -13.02 -15.42
N TRP A 57 -10.33 -12.28 -15.13
CA TRP A 57 -8.94 -12.75 -15.22
C TRP A 57 -8.34 -13.23 -13.90
N PHE A 58 -9.04 -13.01 -12.78
CA PHE A 58 -8.59 -13.37 -11.42
C PHE A 58 -9.56 -14.32 -10.74
N GLY A 59 -10.23 -15.17 -11.53
CA GLY A 59 -11.18 -16.17 -11.01
C GLY A 59 -10.56 -17.16 -10.02
N TRP A 60 -9.24 -17.33 -10.06
CA TRP A 60 -8.46 -18.20 -9.18
C TRP A 60 -8.12 -17.57 -7.82
N VAL A 61 -8.42 -16.29 -7.59
CA VAL A 61 -8.21 -15.63 -6.30
C VAL A 61 -9.44 -15.87 -5.43
N HIS A 62 -9.30 -16.73 -4.43
CA HIS A 62 -10.36 -17.06 -3.47
C HIS A 62 -9.96 -16.65 -2.06
N PRO A 63 -10.92 -16.25 -1.21
CA PRO A 63 -10.66 -16.13 0.22
C PRO A 63 -10.06 -17.45 0.75
N LEU A 64 -9.07 -17.33 1.62
CA LEU A 64 -8.50 -18.50 2.28
C LEU A 64 -9.47 -18.95 3.40
N PRO A 65 -9.49 -20.24 3.75
CA PRO A 65 -10.19 -20.67 4.94
C PRO A 65 -9.55 -20.04 6.18
N GLU A 66 -10.33 -19.83 7.22
CA GLU A 66 -9.77 -19.44 8.52
C GLU A 66 -8.91 -20.55 9.12
N PRO A 67 -7.82 -20.23 9.85
CA PRO A 67 -7.40 -18.91 10.34
C PRO A 67 -6.54 -18.09 9.35
N PHE A 68 -6.31 -18.59 8.13
CA PHE A 68 -5.31 -18.02 7.22
C PHE A 68 -5.74 -16.67 6.66
N MET A 69 -7.04 -16.46 6.43
CA MET A 69 -7.53 -15.16 5.96
C MET A 69 -7.31 -14.06 7.00
N SER A 70 -7.61 -14.34 8.26
CA SER A 70 -7.32 -13.42 9.36
C SER A 70 -5.83 -13.10 9.47
N ILE A 71 -4.95 -14.08 9.27
CA ILE A 71 -3.49 -13.85 9.21
C ILE A 71 -3.12 -12.90 8.07
N VAL A 72 -3.69 -13.06 6.87
CA VAL A 72 -3.44 -12.17 5.73
C VAL A 72 -3.85 -10.73 6.04
N PHE A 73 -5.01 -10.51 6.66
CA PHE A 73 -5.44 -9.18 7.08
C PHE A 73 -4.49 -8.56 8.10
N LEU A 74 -4.13 -9.32 9.15
CA LEU A 74 -3.21 -8.86 10.19
C LEU A 74 -1.83 -8.51 9.63
N LEU A 75 -1.28 -9.34 8.73
CA LEU A 75 -0.01 -9.07 8.08
C LEU A 75 -0.08 -7.84 7.16
N THR A 76 -1.18 -7.68 6.43
CA THR A 76 -1.37 -6.52 5.55
C THR A 76 -1.50 -5.23 6.36
N MET A 77 -2.24 -5.24 7.48
CA MET A 77 -2.32 -4.10 8.41
C MET A 77 -0.96 -3.80 9.05
N ALA A 78 -0.22 -4.82 9.49
CA ALA A 78 1.12 -4.64 10.03
C ALA A 78 2.08 -4.03 8.99
N ALA A 79 1.98 -4.47 7.73
CA ALA A 79 2.72 -3.90 6.61
C ALA A 79 2.34 -2.44 6.36
N ALA A 80 1.06 -2.09 6.39
CA ALA A 80 0.58 -0.70 6.25
C ALA A 80 1.14 0.22 7.35
N ALA A 81 1.10 -0.24 8.61
CA ALA A 81 1.70 0.47 9.73
C ALA A 81 3.23 0.61 9.59
N ALA A 82 3.91 -0.43 9.12
CA ALA A 82 5.34 -0.37 8.82
C ALA A 82 5.66 0.59 7.67
N VAL A 83 4.81 0.69 6.65
CA VAL A 83 4.90 1.72 5.58
C VAL A 83 4.71 3.11 6.17
N MET A 84 3.72 3.32 7.05
CA MET A 84 3.44 4.59 7.74
C MET A 84 4.59 5.03 8.66
N LEU A 85 5.32 4.10 9.26
CA LEU A 85 6.51 4.38 10.08
C LEU A 85 7.81 4.43 9.26
N GLY A 86 7.78 3.88 8.05
CA GLY A 86 8.93 3.78 7.15
C GLY A 86 9.99 2.85 7.74
N TRP A 87 9.54 1.71 8.29
CA TRP A 87 10.38 0.63 8.75
C TRP A 87 10.54 -0.41 7.66
N ARG A 88 11.78 -0.77 7.31
CA ARG A 88 12.13 -1.64 6.18
C ARG A 88 11.32 -1.26 4.93
N TYR A 89 11.30 0.03 4.61
CA TYR A 89 10.28 0.65 3.76
C TYR A 89 9.96 -0.14 2.50
N ARG A 90 10.96 -0.53 1.69
CA ARG A 90 10.74 -1.26 0.44
C ARG A 90 10.06 -2.62 0.65
N MET A 91 10.45 -3.35 1.70
CA MET A 91 9.84 -4.65 2.02
C MET A 91 8.43 -4.47 2.55
N SER A 92 8.22 -3.50 3.44
CA SER A 92 6.89 -3.19 3.98
C SER A 92 5.91 -2.75 2.89
N THR A 93 6.36 -1.93 1.94
CA THR A 93 5.52 -1.51 0.80
C THR A 93 5.22 -2.67 -0.13
N LEU A 94 6.18 -3.56 -0.41
CA LEU A 94 5.95 -4.76 -1.21
C LEU A 94 4.93 -5.70 -0.55
N LEU A 95 5.09 -5.97 0.75
CA LEU A 95 4.15 -6.81 1.51
C LEU A 95 2.75 -6.20 1.54
N PHE A 96 2.66 -4.89 1.74
CA PHE A 96 1.39 -4.17 1.67
C PHE A 96 0.76 -4.27 0.28
N ALA A 97 1.53 -4.01 -0.79
CA ALA A 97 1.02 -4.08 -2.16
C ALA A 97 0.48 -5.47 -2.52
N LEU A 98 1.20 -6.53 -2.14
CA LEU A 98 0.76 -7.91 -2.36
C LEU A 98 -0.51 -8.23 -1.56
N GLY A 99 -0.51 -7.94 -0.26
CA GLY A 99 -1.65 -8.23 0.63
C GLY A 99 -2.90 -7.45 0.24
N PHE A 100 -2.75 -6.15 -0.02
CA PHE A 100 -3.85 -5.29 -0.46
C PHE A 100 -4.39 -5.73 -1.83
N SER A 101 -3.52 -6.04 -2.80
CA SER A 101 -3.96 -6.56 -4.11
C SER A 101 -4.75 -7.86 -3.96
N TYR A 102 -4.31 -8.77 -3.10
CA TYR A 102 -5.01 -10.02 -2.85
C TYR A 102 -6.40 -9.79 -2.24
N ILE A 103 -6.49 -8.96 -1.18
CA ILE A 103 -7.76 -8.60 -0.54
C ILE A 103 -8.71 -7.91 -1.54
N PHE A 104 -8.17 -7.06 -2.42
CA PHE A 104 -8.95 -6.37 -3.45
C PHE A 104 -9.46 -7.32 -4.56
N LEU A 105 -8.67 -8.31 -4.95
CA LEU A 105 -8.98 -9.21 -6.06
C LEU A 105 -9.91 -10.38 -5.68
N MET A 106 -10.00 -10.73 -4.39
CA MET A 106 -10.77 -11.89 -3.95
C MET A 106 -12.29 -11.72 -4.10
N GLU A 107 -12.80 -10.49 -4.04
CA GLU A 107 -14.24 -10.19 -4.09
C GLU A 107 -14.53 -8.91 -4.89
N LYS A 108 -15.10 -9.08 -6.08
CA LYS A 108 -15.50 -7.98 -6.96
C LYS A 108 -16.78 -7.29 -6.46
N ALA A 109 -17.62 -7.94 -5.67
CA ALA A 109 -18.82 -7.30 -5.11
C ALA A 109 -18.47 -6.14 -4.16
N LEU A 110 -17.28 -6.19 -3.55
CA LEU A 110 -16.73 -5.12 -2.72
C LEU A 110 -15.83 -4.15 -3.49
N TYR A 111 -15.88 -4.19 -4.84
CA TYR A 111 -15.10 -3.29 -5.68
C TYR A 111 -15.46 -1.83 -5.40
N LEU A 112 -14.43 -1.03 -5.15
CA LEU A 112 -14.53 0.41 -5.01
C LEU A 112 -13.37 1.05 -5.79
N ASN A 113 -13.67 2.16 -6.49
CA ASN A 113 -12.68 2.85 -7.33
C ASN A 113 -11.45 3.31 -6.52
N HIS A 114 -11.62 3.63 -5.23
CA HIS A 114 -10.50 3.99 -4.37
C HIS A 114 -9.57 2.79 -4.10
N GLY A 115 -10.09 1.57 -3.95
CA GLY A 115 -9.28 0.35 -3.79
C GLY A 115 -8.46 0.02 -5.04
N TYR A 116 -9.03 0.27 -6.23
CA TYR A 116 -8.29 0.16 -7.48
C TYR A 116 -7.10 1.12 -7.52
N LEU A 117 -7.34 2.41 -7.21
CA LEU A 117 -6.28 3.41 -7.16
C LEU A 117 -5.21 3.06 -6.11
N PHE A 118 -5.64 2.61 -4.93
CA PHE A 118 -4.75 2.22 -3.84
C PHE A 118 -3.80 1.10 -4.23
N THR A 119 -4.32 0.12 -4.98
CA THR A 119 -3.52 -0.99 -5.52
C THR A 119 -2.40 -0.45 -6.42
N TRP A 120 -2.72 0.41 -7.39
CA TRP A 120 -1.71 0.99 -8.29
C TRP A 120 -0.66 1.83 -7.56
N ILE A 121 -1.11 2.71 -6.66
CA ILE A 121 -0.19 3.55 -5.88
C ILE A 121 0.72 2.68 -5.00
N SER A 122 0.21 1.60 -4.41
CA SER A 122 1.02 0.70 -3.58
C SER A 122 2.22 0.11 -4.35
N TRP A 123 2.01 -0.29 -5.61
CA TRP A 123 3.06 -0.81 -6.49
C TRP A 123 4.06 0.28 -6.91
N ILE A 124 3.58 1.48 -7.23
CA ILE A 124 4.44 2.63 -7.56
C ILE A 124 5.34 2.99 -6.37
N MET A 125 4.79 3.01 -5.16
CA MET A 125 5.51 3.40 -3.95
C MET A 125 6.76 2.55 -3.67
N ILE A 126 6.80 1.29 -4.10
CA ILE A 126 7.98 0.41 -3.92
C ILE A 126 9.25 1.06 -4.49
N PHE A 127 9.11 1.79 -5.59
CA PHE A 127 10.23 2.42 -6.31
C PHE A 127 10.58 3.81 -5.79
N LEU A 128 9.70 4.45 -5.01
CA LEU A 128 9.90 5.80 -4.50
C LEU A 128 10.83 5.80 -3.28
N PRO A 129 11.72 6.78 -3.12
CA PRO A 129 12.60 6.88 -1.95
C PRO A 129 11.89 7.44 -0.71
N ALA A 130 10.60 7.18 -0.50
CA ALA A 130 9.82 7.81 0.57
C ALA A 130 10.24 7.38 1.99
N GLY A 131 10.92 6.23 2.10
CA GLY A 131 11.54 5.76 3.34
C GLY A 131 12.86 6.46 3.71
N ARG A 132 13.39 7.37 2.88
CA ARG A 132 14.68 8.06 3.13
C ARG A 132 14.55 9.38 3.88
N HIS A 133 13.35 9.74 4.34
CA HIS A 133 13.13 10.93 5.17
C HIS A 133 11.99 10.69 6.17
N PHE A 134 12.12 11.26 7.38
CA PHE A 134 11.13 11.14 8.47
C PHE A 134 10.60 9.72 8.66
N SER A 135 11.51 8.74 8.77
CA SER A 135 11.19 7.31 8.88
C SER A 135 12.03 6.63 9.96
N LEU A 136 11.58 5.46 10.44
CA LEU A 136 12.37 4.65 11.37
C LEU A 136 13.68 4.18 10.75
N ASP A 137 13.71 3.87 9.46
CA ASP A 137 14.93 3.50 8.73
C ASP A 137 15.94 4.65 8.72
N ALA A 138 15.49 5.87 8.42
CA ALA A 138 16.31 7.08 8.44
C ALA A 138 16.73 7.49 9.87
N PHE A 139 15.91 7.19 10.87
CA PHE A 139 16.27 7.39 12.27
C PHE A 139 17.43 6.47 12.70
N ARG A 140 17.34 5.18 12.36
CA ARG A 140 18.34 4.15 12.69
C ARG A 140 19.64 4.30 11.90
N ASN A 141 19.57 4.71 10.63
CA ASN A 141 20.74 4.96 9.80
C ASN A 141 20.67 6.34 9.16
N PRO A 142 21.23 7.38 9.83
CA PRO A 142 21.24 8.75 9.31
C PRO A 142 21.92 8.91 7.95
N ALA A 143 22.86 8.02 7.57
CA ALA A 143 23.55 8.08 6.29
C ALA A 143 22.62 7.82 5.08
N MET A 144 21.43 7.25 5.30
CA MET A 144 20.43 7.05 4.23
C MET A 144 19.52 8.26 4.03
N ARG A 145 19.61 9.28 4.91
CA ARG A 145 18.73 10.44 4.86
C ARG A 145 18.95 11.23 3.59
N LEU A 146 17.84 11.55 2.91
CA LEU A 146 17.83 12.51 1.81
C LEU A 146 17.05 13.75 2.24
N THR A 147 17.44 14.91 1.73
CA THR A 147 16.70 16.18 1.85
C THR A 147 16.01 16.56 0.55
N ALA A 148 16.47 16.02 -0.58
CA ALA A 148 15.89 16.24 -1.89
C ALA A 148 15.79 14.95 -2.70
N VAL A 149 14.84 14.93 -3.64
CA VAL A 149 14.61 13.84 -4.60
C VAL A 149 14.35 14.45 -5.97
N PRO A 150 14.57 13.69 -7.07
CA PRO A 150 14.14 14.12 -8.39
C PRO A 150 12.63 14.40 -8.40
N ARG A 151 12.22 15.49 -9.06
CA ARG A 151 10.83 15.96 -9.10
C ARG A 151 9.84 14.89 -9.58
N TRP A 152 10.22 14.01 -10.49
CA TRP A 152 9.34 12.94 -10.97
C TRP A 152 8.78 12.05 -9.84
N CYS A 153 9.50 11.89 -8.73
CA CYS A 153 9.04 11.09 -7.59
C CYS A 153 7.76 11.64 -6.94
N LEU A 154 7.50 12.96 -7.09
CA LEU A 154 6.26 13.59 -6.64
C LEU A 154 5.18 13.58 -7.72
N TRP A 155 5.56 13.76 -8.98
CA TRP A 155 4.61 13.92 -10.10
C TRP A 155 3.98 12.61 -10.57
N ILE A 156 4.55 11.47 -10.19
CA ILE A 156 3.97 10.15 -10.46
C ILE A 156 2.86 9.77 -9.48
N LEU A 157 2.69 10.53 -8.39
CA LEU A 157 1.65 10.36 -7.37
C LEU A 157 0.50 11.35 -7.61
#